data_AF-A0A2W0ALT2-F1
#
_entry.id   AF-A0A2W0ALT2-F1
#
_cell.length_a   1.000
_cell.length_b   1.000
_cell.length_c   1.000
_cell.angle_alpha   90.00
_cell.angle_beta   90.00
_cell.angle_gamma   90.00
#
_symmetry.space_group_name_H-M   'P 1'
#
loop_
_entity.id
_entity.type
_entity.pdbx_description
1 polymer ?
#
loop_
_entity_poly.entity_id
_entity_poly.type
_entity_poly.pdbx_seq_one_letter_code
_entity_poly.pdbx_strand_id
1 'polypeptide(L)'
;MYLSLSHVLLFAQIPDHRENLAACTSGSAICDFALLTQAEAIAVAAAEHQRTFLDCRNGVGSCDYSKLTLPETRAVAVAEHERNFSDCSEGSGTCNYSKLTQREARAVAVAEHERNFSNCSEGFGTCNYSKLTQPEARAVAVAEHERNFSDCSEGFETCNYSKLTQREASSVAVAEHQRNLSSCRDGYSTCEHSKLTKPEATAITAAEHRRNASGCKSGAESCDYSKLTAAELAAMEAVEHQRNYTACVKGYGYCDRSRLSPSELSTMPDAASSPH
;
A
#
# COMPACT_ATOMS: atom_id res chain seq x y z
N MET A 1 13.86 -13.29 66.04
CA MET A 1 12.65 -14.14 66.06
C MET A 1 11.48 -13.26 66.41
N TYR A 2 10.71 -12.79 65.41
CA TYR A 2 9.30 -12.41 65.51
C TYR A 2 8.81 -12.20 64.06
N LEU A 3 8.10 -13.20 63.55
CA LEU A 3 7.39 -13.17 62.27
C LEU A 3 6.09 -12.38 62.46
N SER A 4 5.89 -11.33 61.68
CA SER A 4 4.60 -10.66 61.53
C SER A 4 4.08 -10.93 60.12
N LEU A 5 3.11 -11.84 60.01
CA LEU A 5 2.42 -12.19 58.78
C LEU A 5 1.58 -11.02 58.27
N SER A 6 1.99 -10.45 57.14
CA SER A 6 1.14 -9.56 56.33
C SER A 6 -0.01 -10.37 55.72
N HIS A 7 -1.22 -10.23 56.25
CA HIS A 7 -2.42 -10.67 55.56
C HIS A 7 -2.79 -9.64 54.49
N VAL A 8 -2.52 -9.97 53.23
CA VAL A 8 -3.15 -9.30 52.09
C VAL A 8 -4.61 -9.75 52.07
N LEU A 9 -5.50 -8.90 52.55
CA LEU A 9 -6.94 -9.02 52.32
C LEU A 9 -7.20 -8.77 50.83
N LEU A 10 -7.32 -9.85 50.07
CA LEU A 10 -8.02 -9.84 48.78
C LEU A 10 -9.50 -9.53 49.08
N PHE A 11 -9.86 -8.26 49.03
CA PHE A 11 -11.26 -7.88 48.87
C PHE A 11 -11.68 -8.33 47.48
N ALA A 12 -12.35 -9.48 47.40
CA ALA A 12 -13.22 -9.76 46.28
C ALA A 12 -14.26 -8.62 46.26
N GLN A 13 -14.10 -7.69 45.33
CA GLN A 13 -15.14 -6.70 45.07
C GLN A 13 -16.38 -7.48 44.66
N ILE A 14 -17.40 -7.49 45.53
CA ILE A 14 -18.74 -7.88 45.12
C ILE A 14 -19.05 -6.95 43.95
N PRO A 15 -19.27 -7.47 42.73
CA PRO A 15 -19.63 -6.61 41.61
C PRO A 15 -20.83 -5.78 42.06
N ASP A 16 -20.79 -4.46 41.82
CA ASP A 16 -21.95 -3.62 42.09
C ASP A 16 -23.15 -4.31 41.41
N HIS A 17 -24.26 -4.50 42.14
CA HIS A 17 -25.46 -5.17 41.63
C HIS A 17 -25.90 -4.58 40.29
N ARG A 18 -25.68 -3.27 40.10
CA ARG A 18 -25.89 -2.57 38.82
C ARG A 18 -24.92 -3.00 37.72
N GLU A 19 -23.65 -3.18 38.03
CA GLU A 19 -22.63 -3.68 37.09
C GLU A 19 -22.93 -5.12 36.70
N ASN A 20 -23.32 -5.98 37.66
CA ASN A 20 -23.75 -7.34 37.37
C ASN A 20 -24.98 -7.37 36.46
N LEU A 21 -26.00 -6.56 36.75
CA LEU A 21 -27.19 -6.44 35.91
C LEU A 21 -26.83 -5.97 34.48
N ALA A 22 -25.90 -5.01 34.33
CA ALA A 22 -25.43 -4.55 33.03
C ALA A 22 -24.65 -5.66 32.27
N ALA A 23 -23.80 -6.41 32.96
CA ALA A 23 -23.07 -7.55 32.40
C ALA A 23 -24.05 -8.63 31.88
N CYS A 24 -25.07 -8.99 32.67
CA CYS A 24 -26.11 -9.94 32.26
C CYS A 24 -26.96 -9.41 31.09
N THR A 25 -27.34 -8.13 31.13
CA THR A 25 -28.14 -7.47 30.08
C THR A 25 -27.36 -7.27 28.78
N SER A 26 -26.03 -7.37 28.78
CA SER A 26 -25.19 -7.33 27.58
C SER A 26 -24.75 -8.72 27.10
N GLY A 27 -25.02 -9.78 27.86
CA GLY A 27 -24.60 -11.14 27.53
C GLY A 27 -23.13 -11.41 27.81
N SER A 28 -22.53 -10.66 28.73
CA SER A 28 -21.13 -10.81 29.13
C SER A 28 -20.91 -12.10 29.95
N ALA A 29 -19.78 -12.76 29.73
CA ALA A 29 -19.40 -13.99 30.44
C ALA A 29 -19.16 -13.80 31.95
N ILE A 30 -19.02 -12.56 32.42
CA ILE A 30 -18.84 -12.23 33.85
C ILE A 30 -20.18 -12.06 34.59
N CYS A 31 -21.32 -12.24 33.91
CA CYS A 31 -22.64 -12.21 34.52
C CYS A 31 -22.80 -13.32 35.58
N ASP A 32 -23.16 -12.94 36.80
CA ASP A 32 -23.58 -13.86 37.85
C ASP A 32 -25.12 -13.82 38.01
N PHE A 33 -25.78 -14.86 37.51
CA PHE A 33 -27.24 -15.01 37.60
C PHE A 33 -27.75 -15.16 39.04
N ALA A 34 -26.91 -15.61 39.99
CA ALA A 34 -27.31 -15.82 41.38
C ALA A 34 -27.62 -14.50 42.11
N LEU A 35 -27.12 -13.38 41.60
CA LEU A 35 -27.31 -12.06 42.19
C LEU A 35 -28.57 -11.34 41.66
N LEU A 36 -29.27 -11.89 40.68
CA LEU A 36 -30.44 -11.25 40.07
C LEU A 36 -31.72 -11.45 40.91
N THR A 37 -32.53 -10.40 41.04
CA THR A 37 -33.91 -10.54 41.48
C THR A 37 -34.77 -11.21 40.41
N GLN A 38 -35.95 -11.70 40.78
CA GLN A 38 -36.88 -12.32 39.82
C GLN A 38 -37.27 -11.38 38.67
N ALA A 39 -37.48 -10.09 38.95
CA ALA A 39 -37.81 -9.09 37.93
C ALA A 39 -36.63 -8.82 36.98
N GLU A 40 -35.42 -8.76 37.52
CA GLU A 40 -34.19 -8.57 36.74
C GLU A 40 -33.87 -9.80 35.89
N ALA A 41 -34.07 -11.01 36.40
CA ALA A 41 -33.91 -12.24 35.62
C ALA A 41 -34.87 -12.28 34.42
N ILE A 42 -36.13 -11.84 34.58
CA ILE A 42 -37.09 -11.72 33.47
C ILE A 42 -36.61 -10.68 32.44
N ALA A 43 -36.11 -9.53 32.90
CA ALA A 43 -35.59 -8.48 32.02
C ALA A 43 -34.33 -8.93 31.26
N VAL A 44 -33.41 -9.63 31.93
CA VAL A 44 -32.19 -10.20 31.32
C VAL A 44 -32.55 -11.26 30.29
N ALA A 45 -33.51 -12.14 30.57
CA ALA A 45 -33.99 -13.13 29.60
C ALA A 45 -34.63 -12.48 28.36
N ALA A 46 -35.38 -11.39 28.54
CA ALA A 46 -35.91 -10.62 27.42
C ALA A 46 -34.80 -9.95 26.59
N ALA A 47 -33.77 -9.41 27.24
CA ALA A 47 -32.60 -8.85 26.56
C ALA A 47 -31.81 -9.91 25.79
N GLU A 48 -31.64 -11.11 26.35
CA GLU A 48 -30.99 -12.24 25.68
C GLU A 48 -31.78 -12.72 24.46
N HIS A 49 -33.10 -12.85 24.59
CA HIS A 49 -33.97 -13.19 23.46
C HIS A 49 -33.88 -12.13 22.36
N GLN A 50 -33.89 -10.84 22.71
CA GLN A 50 -33.72 -9.75 21.75
C GLN A 50 -32.37 -9.81 21.02
N ARG A 51 -31.27 -10.10 21.73
CA ARG A 51 -29.95 -10.30 21.09
C ARG A 51 -29.98 -11.49 20.13
N THR A 52 -30.52 -12.63 20.56
CA THR A 52 -30.67 -13.84 19.74
C THR A 52 -31.43 -13.53 18.45
N PHE A 53 -32.55 -12.81 18.55
CA PHE A 53 -33.33 -12.39 17.39
C PHE A 53 -32.53 -11.46 16.47
N LEU A 54 -31.79 -10.49 17.02
CA LEU A 54 -30.96 -9.57 16.23
C LEU A 54 -29.80 -10.29 15.54
N ASP A 55 -29.13 -11.22 16.20
CA ASP A 55 -28.03 -12.01 15.62
C ASP A 55 -28.55 -12.84 14.45
N CYS A 56 -29.67 -13.56 14.64
CA CYS A 56 -30.38 -14.25 13.57
C CYS A 56 -30.75 -13.30 12.42
N ARG A 57 -31.36 -12.17 12.74
CA ARG A 57 -31.80 -11.21 11.74
C ARG A 57 -30.65 -10.59 10.98
N ASN A 58 -29.46 -10.45 11.57
CA ASN A 58 -28.27 -9.89 10.93
C ASN A 58 -27.38 -10.96 10.28
N GLY A 59 -27.70 -12.25 10.44
CA GLY A 59 -26.89 -13.35 9.91
C GLY A 59 -25.58 -13.58 10.65
N VAL A 60 -25.53 -13.24 11.94
CA VAL A 60 -24.36 -13.47 12.79
C VAL A 60 -24.44 -14.87 13.38
N GLY A 61 -23.49 -15.74 12.99
CA GLY A 61 -23.48 -17.12 13.46
C GLY A 61 -24.64 -17.97 12.94
N SER A 62 -24.89 -19.12 13.57
CA SER A 62 -26.02 -19.99 13.26
C SER A 62 -27.28 -19.56 14.01
N CYS A 63 -28.40 -19.41 13.32
CA CYS A 63 -29.68 -19.10 13.94
C CYS A 63 -30.41 -20.36 14.43
N ASP A 64 -30.75 -20.40 15.72
CA ASP A 64 -31.64 -21.41 16.30
C ASP A 64 -33.09 -20.90 16.29
N TYR A 65 -33.85 -21.30 15.27
CA TYR A 65 -35.23 -20.92 15.07
C TYR A 65 -36.18 -21.37 16.19
N SER A 66 -35.80 -22.35 17.02
CA SER A 66 -36.64 -22.79 18.14
C SER A 66 -36.77 -21.74 19.25
N LYS A 67 -35.85 -20.76 19.29
CA LYS A 67 -35.82 -19.66 20.26
C LYS A 67 -36.60 -18.43 19.82
N LEU A 68 -37.23 -18.46 18.64
CA LEU A 68 -37.92 -17.31 18.06
C LEU A 68 -39.43 -17.47 18.12
N THR A 69 -40.12 -16.35 18.30
CA THR A 69 -41.57 -16.28 18.08
C THR A 69 -41.90 -16.34 16.59
N LEU A 70 -43.15 -16.67 16.26
CA LEU A 70 -43.59 -16.76 14.86
C LEU A 70 -43.40 -15.42 14.08
N PRO A 71 -43.70 -14.23 14.63
CA PRO A 71 -43.38 -12.96 13.98
C PRO A 71 -41.88 -12.75 13.76
N GLU A 72 -41.04 -13.10 14.73
CA GLU A 72 -39.58 -12.97 14.63
C GLU A 72 -39.00 -13.90 13.56
N THR A 73 -39.42 -15.16 13.52
CA THR A 73 -39.02 -16.11 12.47
C THR A 73 -39.35 -15.57 11.07
N ARG A 74 -40.52 -14.94 10.89
CA ARG A 74 -40.86 -14.28 9.62
C ARG A 74 -39.94 -13.10 9.31
N ALA A 75 -39.63 -12.27 10.30
CA ALA A 75 -38.73 -11.13 10.12
C ALA A 75 -37.29 -11.58 9.79
N VAL A 76 -36.80 -12.65 10.43
CA VAL A 76 -35.50 -13.27 10.10
C VAL A 76 -35.50 -13.79 8.66
N ALA A 77 -36.54 -14.52 8.25
CA ALA A 77 -36.64 -15.06 6.89
C ALA A 77 -36.63 -13.97 5.82
N VAL A 78 -37.30 -12.83 6.07
CA VAL A 78 -37.24 -11.66 5.18
C VAL A 78 -35.83 -11.10 5.10
N ALA A 79 -35.16 -10.90 6.24
CA ALA A 79 -33.80 -10.37 6.27
C ALA A 79 -32.78 -11.30 5.60
N GLU A 80 -32.92 -12.62 5.78
CA GLU A 80 -32.11 -13.63 5.07
C GLU A 80 -32.32 -13.58 3.56
N HIS A 81 -33.57 -13.44 3.11
CA HIS A 81 -33.90 -13.31 1.70
C HIS A 81 -33.32 -12.03 1.09
N GLU A 82 -33.46 -10.90 1.79
CA GLU A 82 -32.88 -9.61 1.38
C GLU A 82 -31.36 -9.68 1.26
N ARG A 83 -30.66 -10.27 2.24
CA ARG A 83 -29.21 -10.51 2.16
C ARG A 83 -28.85 -11.37 0.96
N ASN A 84 -29.52 -12.51 0.78
CA ASN A 84 -29.26 -13.41 -0.34
C ASN A 84 -29.42 -12.70 -1.70
N PHE A 85 -30.44 -11.85 -1.84
CA PHE A 85 -30.62 -11.03 -3.05
C PHE A 85 -29.51 -9.97 -3.21
N SER A 86 -29.09 -9.31 -2.13
CA SER A 86 -27.98 -8.34 -2.13
C SER A 86 -26.67 -9.01 -2.57
N ASP A 87 -26.31 -10.11 -1.91
CA ASP A 87 -25.09 -10.89 -2.18
C ASP A 87 -25.04 -11.34 -3.65
N CYS A 88 -26.15 -11.86 -4.19
CA CYS A 88 -26.24 -12.22 -5.61
C CYS A 88 -26.07 -11.01 -6.54
N SER A 89 -26.69 -9.87 -6.21
CA SER A 89 -26.66 -8.68 -7.07
C SER A 89 -25.26 -8.08 -7.13
N GLU A 90 -24.63 -7.92 -5.98
CA GLU A 90 -23.27 -7.39 -5.82
C GLU A 90 -22.21 -8.35 -6.33
N GLY A 91 -22.50 -9.66 -6.36
CA GLY A 91 -21.50 -10.69 -6.63
C GLY A 91 -20.53 -10.86 -5.46
N SER A 92 -20.95 -10.48 -4.26
CA SER A 92 -20.20 -10.62 -3.01
C SER A 92 -20.66 -11.88 -2.27
N GLY A 93 -19.72 -12.59 -1.63
CA GLY A 93 -20.05 -13.77 -0.82
C GLY A 93 -20.62 -14.96 -1.61
N THR A 94 -21.36 -15.83 -0.91
CA THR A 94 -22.09 -16.94 -1.52
C THR A 94 -23.58 -16.60 -1.53
N CYS A 95 -24.23 -16.84 -2.66
CA CYS A 95 -25.67 -16.59 -2.78
C CYS A 95 -26.39 -17.81 -3.39
N ASN A 96 -27.65 -18.00 -3.02
CA ASN A 96 -28.48 -19.10 -3.47
C ASN A 96 -29.56 -18.60 -4.45
N TYR A 97 -29.32 -18.83 -5.74
CA TYR A 97 -30.24 -18.51 -6.83
C TYR A 97 -31.64 -19.13 -6.70
N SER A 98 -31.75 -20.30 -6.05
CA SER A 98 -33.05 -20.99 -5.91
C SER A 98 -34.01 -20.30 -4.94
N LYS A 99 -33.51 -19.39 -4.10
CA LYS A 99 -34.32 -18.59 -3.18
C LYS A 99 -34.84 -17.29 -3.82
N LEU A 100 -34.36 -16.92 -5.00
CA LEU A 100 -34.78 -15.69 -5.66
C LEU A 100 -36.17 -15.83 -6.28
N THR A 101 -36.96 -14.76 -6.20
CA THR A 101 -38.13 -14.61 -7.05
C THR A 101 -37.69 -14.42 -8.51
N GLN A 102 -38.60 -14.64 -9.47
CA GLN A 102 -38.30 -14.43 -10.88
C GLN A 102 -37.85 -12.99 -11.18
N ARG A 103 -38.42 -12.00 -10.49
CA ARG A 103 -38.07 -10.59 -10.67
C ARG A 103 -36.65 -10.32 -10.14
N GLU A 104 -36.32 -10.84 -8.97
CA GLU A 104 -34.98 -10.73 -8.38
C GLU A 104 -33.93 -11.44 -9.24
N ALA A 105 -34.20 -12.65 -9.70
CA ALA A 105 -33.29 -13.38 -10.59
C ALA A 105 -32.99 -12.61 -11.88
N ARG A 106 -33.98 -11.90 -12.45
CA ARG A 106 -33.76 -11.00 -13.60
C ARG A 106 -32.89 -9.80 -13.23
N ALA A 107 -33.13 -9.18 -12.07
CA ALA A 107 -32.33 -8.06 -11.59
C ALA A 107 -30.87 -8.47 -11.33
N VAL A 108 -30.65 -9.61 -10.69
CA VAL A 108 -29.32 -10.20 -10.48
C VAL A 108 -28.63 -10.46 -11.82
N ALA A 109 -29.32 -11.06 -12.79
CA ALA A 109 -28.73 -11.33 -14.11
C ALA A 109 -28.30 -10.05 -14.84
N VAL A 110 -29.05 -8.96 -14.69
CA VAL A 110 -28.65 -7.63 -15.21
C VAL A 110 -27.41 -7.12 -14.49
N ALA A 111 -27.37 -7.16 -13.15
CA ALA A 111 -26.21 -6.72 -12.38
C ALA A 111 -24.95 -7.56 -12.68
N GLU A 112 -25.10 -8.88 -12.86
CA GLU A 112 -24.04 -9.78 -13.30
C GLU A 112 -23.49 -9.41 -14.68
N HIS A 113 -24.38 -9.09 -15.62
CA HIS A 113 -24.00 -8.70 -16.96
C HIS A 113 -23.27 -7.35 -16.97
N GLU A 114 -23.79 -6.36 -16.24
CA GLU A 114 -23.17 -5.04 -16.08
C GLU A 114 -21.77 -5.14 -15.47
N ARG A 115 -21.61 -5.92 -14.40
CA ARG A 115 -20.29 -6.17 -13.79
C ARG A 115 -19.34 -6.88 -14.75
N ASN A 116 -19.81 -7.88 -15.49
CA ASN A 116 -18.99 -8.56 -16.50
C ASN A 116 -18.52 -7.56 -17.57
N PHE A 117 -19.41 -6.72 -18.08
CA PHE A 117 -19.06 -5.68 -19.03
C PHE A 117 -18.06 -4.66 -18.46
N SER A 118 -18.24 -4.21 -17.21
CA SER A 118 -17.30 -3.32 -16.52
C SER A 118 -15.91 -3.96 -16.39
N ASN A 119 -15.84 -5.20 -15.89
CA ASN A 119 -14.58 -5.94 -15.74
C ASN A 119 -13.84 -6.06 -17.08
N CYS A 120 -14.56 -6.43 -18.15
CA CYS A 120 -13.99 -6.47 -19.49
C CYS A 120 -13.49 -5.09 -19.95
N SER A 121 -14.30 -4.05 -19.71
CA SER A 121 -14.02 -2.69 -20.16
C SER A 121 -12.91 -2.04 -19.39
N GLU A 122 -12.66 -2.40 -18.13
CA GLU A 122 -11.57 -1.83 -17.31
C GLU A 122 -10.31 -2.70 -17.36
N GLY A 123 -10.42 -3.97 -17.74
CA GLY A 123 -9.31 -4.91 -17.73
C GLY A 123 -8.98 -5.45 -16.34
N PHE A 124 -9.91 -5.35 -15.39
CA PHE A 124 -9.77 -5.87 -14.03
C PHE A 124 -10.68 -7.08 -13.77
N GLY A 125 -10.21 -8.01 -12.94
CA GLY A 125 -10.98 -9.17 -12.54
C GLY A 125 -11.23 -10.18 -13.68
N THR A 126 -12.19 -11.07 -13.47
CA THR A 126 -12.60 -12.04 -14.49
C THR A 126 -13.64 -11.42 -15.42
N CYS A 127 -13.39 -11.57 -16.72
CA CYS A 127 -14.29 -11.14 -17.80
C CYS A 127 -14.61 -12.35 -18.68
N ASN A 128 -15.90 -12.53 -18.99
CA ASN A 128 -16.37 -13.51 -19.95
C ASN A 128 -16.92 -12.82 -21.21
N TYR A 129 -16.10 -12.77 -22.26
CA TYR A 129 -16.46 -12.19 -23.56
C TYR A 129 -17.68 -12.85 -24.23
N SER A 130 -17.94 -14.13 -23.95
CA SER A 130 -19.09 -14.84 -24.55
C SER A 130 -20.44 -14.33 -24.07
N LYS A 131 -20.47 -13.60 -22.95
CA LYS A 131 -21.69 -12.98 -22.41
C LYS A 131 -21.93 -11.56 -22.94
N LEU A 132 -20.98 -10.98 -23.67
CA LEU A 132 -21.12 -9.62 -24.19
C LEU A 132 -22.04 -9.58 -25.42
N THR A 133 -22.85 -8.55 -25.51
CA THR A 133 -23.51 -8.18 -26.76
C THR A 133 -22.48 -7.66 -27.76
N GLN A 134 -22.83 -7.61 -29.05
CA GLN A 134 -21.92 -7.10 -30.07
C GLN A 134 -21.49 -5.63 -29.84
N PRO A 135 -22.39 -4.70 -29.45
CA PRO A 135 -21.98 -3.33 -29.12
C PRO A 135 -21.02 -3.28 -27.91
N GLU A 136 -21.27 -4.07 -26.87
CA GLU A 136 -20.40 -4.14 -25.70
C GLU A 136 -19.03 -4.71 -26.04
N ALA A 137 -18.95 -5.78 -26.82
CA ALA A 137 -17.68 -6.33 -27.28
C ALA A 137 -16.85 -5.32 -28.09
N ARG A 138 -17.51 -4.46 -28.89
CA ARG A 138 -16.83 -3.36 -29.60
C ARG A 138 -16.33 -2.29 -28.63
N ALA A 139 -17.13 -1.91 -27.63
CA ALA A 139 -16.73 -0.95 -26.61
C ALA A 139 -15.54 -1.45 -25.79
N VAL A 140 -15.57 -2.72 -25.38
CA VAL A 140 -14.45 -3.39 -24.69
C VAL A 140 -13.19 -3.38 -25.55
N ALA A 141 -13.30 -3.72 -26.84
CA ALA A 141 -12.13 -3.72 -27.74
C ALA A 141 -11.51 -2.32 -27.91
N VAL A 142 -12.33 -1.26 -27.93
CA VAL A 142 -11.85 0.13 -27.92
C VAL A 142 -11.11 0.42 -26.60
N ALA A 143 -11.73 0.12 -25.46
CA ALA A 143 -11.13 0.38 -24.15
C ALA A 143 -9.81 -0.39 -23.96
N GLU A 144 -9.74 -1.64 -24.42
CA GLU A 144 -8.51 -2.44 -24.41
C GLU A 144 -7.41 -1.83 -25.27
N HIS A 145 -7.76 -1.32 -26.45
CA HIS A 145 -6.81 -0.67 -27.34
C HIS A 145 -6.29 0.65 -26.74
N GLU A 146 -7.18 1.45 -26.14
CA GLU A 146 -6.81 2.69 -25.43
C GLU A 146 -5.89 2.40 -24.24
N ARG A 147 -6.18 1.37 -23.42
CA ARG A 147 -5.28 0.93 -22.35
C ARG A 147 -3.93 0.51 -22.88
N ASN A 148 -3.89 -0.31 -23.93
CA ASN A 148 -2.64 -0.73 -24.54
C ASN A 148 -1.83 0.46 -25.03
N PHE A 149 -2.46 1.44 -25.66
CA PHE A 149 -1.79 2.67 -26.09
C PHE A 149 -1.26 3.48 -24.90
N SER A 150 -2.01 3.58 -23.80
CA SER A 150 -1.56 4.22 -22.55
C SER A 150 -0.35 3.50 -21.98
N ASP A 151 -0.42 2.17 -21.85
CA ASP A 151 0.66 1.34 -21.32
C ASP A 151 1.96 1.53 -22.10
N CYS A 152 1.86 1.51 -23.44
CA CYS A 152 3.01 1.78 -24.31
C CYS A 152 3.53 3.21 -24.14
N SER A 153 2.62 4.17 -24.03
CA SER A 153 2.96 5.58 -23.85
C SER A 153 3.60 5.86 -22.50
N GLU A 154 3.34 5.07 -21.47
CA GLU A 154 3.96 5.19 -20.14
C GLU A 154 5.20 4.31 -19.98
N GLY A 155 5.34 3.27 -20.83
CA GLY A 155 6.47 2.34 -20.81
C GLY A 155 6.26 1.14 -19.89
N PHE A 156 5.00 0.73 -19.68
CA PHE A 156 4.70 -0.51 -18.95
C PHE A 156 4.97 -1.76 -19.79
N GLU A 157 5.41 -2.84 -19.13
CA GLU A 157 5.71 -4.13 -19.79
C GLU A 157 4.48 -4.82 -20.39
N THR A 158 3.28 -4.44 -19.94
CA THR A 158 1.99 -4.93 -20.47
C THR A 158 1.68 -4.40 -21.87
N CYS A 159 2.42 -3.39 -22.34
CA CYS A 159 2.29 -2.85 -23.68
C CYS A 159 2.50 -3.92 -24.77
N ASN A 160 1.57 -3.97 -25.72
CA ASN A 160 1.72 -4.74 -26.96
C ASN A 160 1.77 -3.80 -28.17
N TYR A 161 2.99 -3.54 -28.67
CA TYR A 161 3.23 -2.70 -29.85
C TYR A 161 2.53 -3.19 -31.13
N SER A 162 2.28 -4.50 -31.27
CA SER A 162 1.61 -5.04 -32.46
C SER A 162 0.15 -4.62 -32.59
N LYS A 163 -0.45 -4.13 -31.50
CA LYS A 163 -1.83 -3.63 -31.47
C LYS A 163 -1.93 -2.12 -31.73
N LEU A 164 -0.81 -1.41 -31.91
CA LEU A 164 -0.81 0.03 -32.15
C LEU A 164 -1.06 0.35 -33.62
N THR A 165 -1.79 1.43 -33.88
CA THR A 165 -1.79 2.07 -35.20
C THR A 165 -0.43 2.76 -35.44
N GLN A 166 -0.13 3.06 -36.71
CA GLN A 166 1.11 3.77 -37.07
C GLN A 166 1.24 5.14 -36.35
N ARG A 167 0.12 5.84 -36.16
CA ARG A 167 0.10 7.15 -35.49
C ARG A 167 0.38 7.00 -34.01
N GLU A 168 -0.20 5.99 -33.36
CA GLU A 168 0.04 5.69 -31.96
C GLU A 168 1.48 5.23 -31.74
N ALA A 169 2.00 4.33 -32.57
CA ALA A 169 3.40 3.90 -32.52
C ALA A 169 4.37 5.09 -32.63
N SER A 170 4.06 6.07 -33.51
CA SER A 170 4.84 7.31 -33.62
C SER A 170 4.77 8.15 -32.34
N SER A 171 3.60 8.20 -31.70
CA SER A 171 3.39 8.96 -30.46
C SER A 171 4.11 8.30 -29.27
N VAL A 172 4.04 6.96 -29.19
CA VAL A 172 4.77 6.14 -28.22
C VAL A 172 6.28 6.34 -28.38
N ALA A 173 6.82 6.29 -29.60
CA ALA A 173 8.25 6.51 -29.84
C ALA A 173 8.72 7.89 -29.38
N VAL A 174 7.89 8.93 -29.53
CA VAL A 174 8.18 10.27 -28.98
C VAL A 174 8.20 10.23 -27.45
N ALA A 175 7.23 9.59 -26.81
CA ALA A 175 7.16 9.48 -25.35
C ALA A 175 8.35 8.69 -24.78
N GLU A 176 8.74 7.59 -25.43
CA GLU A 176 9.94 6.81 -25.08
C GLU A 176 11.22 7.63 -25.19
N HIS A 177 11.38 8.38 -26.28
CA HIS A 177 12.52 9.27 -26.46
C HIS A 177 12.60 10.33 -25.35
N GLN A 178 11.46 10.93 -24.98
CA GLN A 178 11.37 11.90 -23.90
C GLN A 178 11.72 11.29 -22.53
N ARG A 179 11.26 10.07 -22.25
CA ARG A 179 11.64 9.34 -21.03
C ARG A 179 13.14 9.06 -21.00
N ASN A 180 13.70 8.57 -22.10
CA ASN A 180 15.15 8.32 -22.21
C ASN A 180 15.96 9.60 -21.98
N LEU A 181 15.58 10.70 -22.63
CA LEU A 181 16.22 11.99 -22.45
C LEU A 181 16.16 12.46 -20.99
N SER A 182 15.03 12.26 -20.32
CA SER A 182 14.87 12.57 -18.90
C SER A 182 15.78 11.69 -18.02
N SER A 183 15.82 10.38 -18.26
CA SER A 183 16.74 9.47 -17.56
C SER A 183 18.20 9.89 -17.71
N CYS A 184 18.62 10.27 -18.91
CA CYS A 184 19.97 10.77 -19.16
C CYS A 184 20.24 12.11 -18.46
N ARG A 185 19.26 13.02 -18.48
CA ARG A 185 19.37 14.32 -17.81
C ARG A 185 19.46 14.14 -16.30
N ASP A 186 18.79 13.17 -15.73
CA ASP A 186 18.76 12.95 -14.28
C ASP A 186 19.87 11.99 -13.82
N GLY A 187 20.59 11.36 -14.76
CA GLY A 187 21.74 10.50 -14.50
C GLY A 187 21.37 9.08 -14.07
N TYR A 188 20.19 8.60 -14.46
CA TYR A 188 19.75 7.24 -14.19
C TYR A 188 20.46 6.23 -15.10
N SER A 189 20.65 5.01 -14.58
CA SER A 189 21.28 3.90 -15.31
C SER A 189 20.47 3.41 -16.52
N THR A 190 19.19 3.79 -16.60
CA THR A 190 18.30 3.51 -17.73
C THR A 190 18.51 4.43 -18.92
N CYS A 191 19.46 5.37 -18.85
CA CYS A 191 19.85 6.22 -19.98
C CYS A 191 20.48 5.39 -21.12
N GLU A 192 19.87 5.44 -22.29
CA GLU A 192 20.37 4.85 -23.53
C GLU A 192 20.90 5.96 -24.46
N HIS A 193 22.21 6.23 -24.40
CA HIS A 193 22.83 7.28 -25.22
C HIS A 193 22.68 7.07 -26.73
N SER A 194 22.56 5.82 -27.18
CA SER A 194 22.39 5.48 -28.60
C SER A 194 21.07 5.99 -29.19
N LYS A 195 20.07 6.27 -28.33
CA LYS A 195 18.76 6.80 -28.72
C LYS A 195 18.71 8.33 -28.74
N LEU A 196 19.78 9.02 -28.33
CA LEU A 196 19.83 10.48 -28.32
C LEU A 196 20.14 11.03 -29.71
N THR A 197 19.53 12.17 -30.05
CA THR A 197 20.00 12.99 -31.18
C THR A 197 21.36 13.59 -30.86
N LYS A 198 22.12 14.01 -31.88
CA LYS A 198 23.45 14.62 -31.67
C LYS A 198 23.42 15.82 -30.70
N PRO A 199 22.49 16.80 -30.83
CA PRO A 199 22.43 17.92 -29.89
C PRO A 199 22.13 17.48 -28.46
N GLU A 200 21.21 16.53 -28.28
CA GLU A 200 20.89 15.97 -26.96
C GLU A 200 22.10 15.26 -26.35
N ALA A 201 22.79 14.42 -27.12
CA ALA A 201 23.99 13.73 -26.65
C ALA A 201 25.06 14.72 -26.18
N THR A 202 25.31 15.81 -26.92
CA THR A 202 26.23 16.87 -26.49
C THR A 202 25.79 17.52 -25.18
N ALA A 203 24.50 17.85 -25.04
CA ALA A 203 23.96 18.45 -23.83
C ALA A 203 24.04 17.50 -22.61
N ILE A 204 23.74 16.22 -22.82
CA ILE A 204 23.82 15.17 -21.78
C ILE A 204 25.26 14.96 -21.35
N THR A 205 26.21 14.81 -22.27
CA THR A 205 27.64 14.68 -21.92
C THR A 205 28.14 15.88 -21.12
N ALA A 206 27.72 17.10 -21.46
CA ALA A 206 28.06 18.28 -20.68
C ALA A 206 27.41 18.29 -19.28
N ALA A 207 26.19 17.77 -19.14
CA ALA A 207 25.53 17.61 -17.83
C ALA A 207 26.21 16.54 -16.97
N GLU A 208 26.59 15.41 -17.55
CA GLU A 208 27.31 14.33 -16.89
C GLU A 208 28.69 14.75 -16.42
N HIS A 209 29.45 15.44 -17.27
CA HIS A 209 30.75 15.98 -16.90
C HIS A 209 30.63 16.96 -15.72
N ARG A 210 29.64 17.86 -15.73
CA ARG A 210 29.35 18.76 -14.60
C ARG A 210 28.98 18.00 -13.32
N ARG A 211 28.16 16.96 -13.41
CA ARG A 211 27.84 16.09 -12.27
C ARG A 211 29.07 15.40 -11.72
N ASN A 212 29.93 14.86 -12.59
CA ASN A 212 31.19 14.24 -12.20
C ASN A 212 32.10 15.23 -11.48
N ALA A 213 32.35 16.40 -12.07
CA ALA A 213 33.15 17.47 -11.45
C ALA A 213 32.59 17.89 -10.08
N SER A 214 31.26 18.03 -9.97
CA SER A 214 30.60 18.30 -8.69
C SER A 214 30.80 17.16 -7.68
N GLY A 215 30.65 15.90 -8.12
CA GLY A 215 30.87 14.72 -7.30
C GLY A 215 32.31 14.62 -6.79
N CYS A 216 33.29 14.90 -7.64
CA CYS A 216 34.70 14.97 -7.26
C CYS A 216 34.94 16.07 -6.22
N LYS A 217 34.36 17.25 -6.45
CA LYS A 217 34.43 18.38 -5.52
C LYS A 217 33.72 18.13 -4.18
N SER A 218 32.73 17.26 -4.11
CA SER A 218 32.08 16.83 -2.85
C SER A 218 32.67 15.58 -2.22
N GLY A 219 33.46 14.80 -2.96
CA GLY A 219 34.14 13.60 -2.47
C GLY A 219 33.28 12.36 -2.59
N ALA A 220 32.37 12.36 -3.56
CA ALA A 220 31.58 11.19 -3.88
C ALA A 220 32.50 10.07 -4.40
N GLU A 221 32.29 8.84 -3.92
CA GLU A 221 33.05 7.66 -4.36
C GLU A 221 32.88 7.37 -5.85
N SER A 222 31.75 7.78 -6.44
CA SER A 222 31.43 7.63 -7.86
C SER A 222 32.11 8.66 -8.77
N CYS A 223 32.89 9.59 -8.22
CA CYS A 223 33.70 10.52 -9.00
C CYS A 223 34.75 9.77 -9.84
N ASP A 224 34.82 10.10 -11.11
CA ASP A 224 35.85 9.65 -12.03
C ASP A 224 36.80 10.80 -12.39
N TYR A 225 37.98 10.82 -11.78
CA TYR A 225 39.02 11.82 -12.04
C TYR A 225 39.51 11.83 -13.48
N SER A 226 39.41 10.71 -14.22
CA SER A 226 39.85 10.65 -15.62
C SER A 226 38.97 11.47 -16.57
N LYS A 227 37.77 11.83 -16.13
CA LYS A 227 36.80 12.65 -16.88
C LYS A 227 36.89 14.13 -16.58
N LEU A 228 37.80 14.56 -15.71
CA LEU A 228 38.03 15.97 -15.40
C LEU A 228 38.96 16.60 -16.44
N THR A 229 38.69 17.86 -16.76
CA THR A 229 39.62 18.68 -17.54
C THR A 229 40.88 18.99 -16.72
N ALA A 230 41.97 19.37 -17.40
CA ALA A 230 43.20 19.78 -16.72
C ALA A 230 42.98 20.94 -15.72
N ALA A 231 42.09 21.88 -16.06
CA ALA A 231 41.74 22.98 -15.17
C ALA A 231 40.96 22.52 -13.93
N GLU A 232 40.04 21.56 -14.09
CA GLU A 232 39.31 20.98 -12.97
C GLU A 232 40.21 20.14 -12.08
N LEU A 233 41.13 19.36 -12.65
CA LEU A 233 42.14 18.61 -11.88
C LEU A 233 43.02 19.53 -11.03
N ALA A 234 43.51 20.62 -11.62
CA ALA A 234 44.27 21.63 -10.87
C ALA A 234 43.43 22.25 -9.75
N ALA A 235 42.15 22.50 -9.99
CA ALA A 235 41.23 22.98 -8.94
C ALA A 235 40.98 21.92 -7.84
N MET A 236 41.07 20.63 -8.16
CA MET A 236 40.90 19.55 -7.18
C MET A 236 42.07 19.46 -6.20
N GLU A 237 43.29 19.90 -6.55
CA GLU A 237 44.44 19.88 -5.64
C GLU A 237 44.14 20.63 -4.34
N ALA A 238 43.55 21.83 -4.45
CA ALA A 238 43.16 22.63 -3.29
C ALA A 238 42.03 21.98 -2.47
N VAL A 239 41.05 21.35 -3.14
CA VAL A 239 39.94 20.66 -2.49
C VAL A 239 40.44 19.43 -1.71
N GLU A 240 41.30 18.63 -2.32
CA GLU A 240 41.89 17.44 -1.71
C GLU A 240 42.83 17.79 -0.57
N HIS A 241 43.64 18.84 -0.72
CA HIS A 241 44.46 19.37 0.37
C HIS A 241 43.60 19.80 1.56
N GLN A 242 42.51 20.52 1.32
CA GLN A 242 41.58 20.93 2.37
C GLN A 242 40.92 19.73 3.07
N ARG A 243 40.56 18.68 2.32
CA ARG A 243 40.01 17.45 2.90
C ARG A 243 41.03 16.73 3.75
N ASN A 244 42.25 16.55 3.24
CA ASN A 244 43.35 15.93 3.96
C ASN A 244 43.62 16.69 5.27
N TYR A 245 43.74 18.02 5.21
CA TYR A 245 43.89 18.87 6.39
C TYR A 245 42.74 18.67 7.38
N THR A 246 41.49 18.68 6.91
CA THR A 246 40.31 18.48 7.76
C THR A 246 40.30 17.11 8.43
N ALA A 247 40.66 16.05 7.71
CA ALA A 247 40.76 14.69 8.23
C ALA A 247 41.85 14.60 9.31
N CYS A 248 43.01 15.22 9.06
CA CYS A 248 44.12 15.27 10.01
C CYS A 248 43.75 16.05 11.29
N VAL A 249 43.05 17.18 11.18
CA VAL A 249 42.58 17.96 12.34
C VAL A 249 41.54 17.19 13.16
N LYS A 250 40.60 16.52 12.48
CA LYS A 250 39.49 15.80 13.15
C LYS A 250 39.89 14.41 13.67
N GLY A 251 41.01 13.84 13.22
CA GLY A 251 41.47 12.52 13.62
C GLY A 251 40.63 11.35 13.08
N TYR A 252 39.85 11.56 12.02
CA TYR A 252 39.03 10.53 11.38
C TYR A 252 39.16 10.58 9.85
N GLY A 253 39.21 9.41 9.22
CA GLY A 253 39.45 9.25 7.77
C GLY A 253 40.94 9.11 7.42
N TYR A 254 41.25 9.17 6.12
CA TYR A 254 42.64 9.11 5.65
C TYR A 254 43.31 10.48 5.79
N CYS A 255 44.43 10.52 6.52
CA CYS A 255 45.28 11.69 6.73
C CYS A 255 46.71 11.39 6.28
N ASP A 256 47.18 12.13 5.29
CA ASP A 256 48.57 12.14 4.82
C ASP A 256 49.27 13.43 5.27
N ARG A 257 50.02 13.35 6.37
CA ARG A 257 50.75 14.49 6.94
C ARG A 257 51.85 15.02 6.01
N SER A 258 52.33 14.22 5.04
CA SER A 258 53.35 14.66 4.09
C SER A 258 52.84 15.71 3.09
N ARG A 259 51.51 15.80 2.94
CA ARG A 259 50.83 16.72 2.03
C ARG A 259 50.36 18.01 2.73
N LEU A 260 50.73 18.24 3.99
CA LEU A 260 50.39 19.45 4.74
C LEU A 260 51.52 20.48 4.69
N SER A 261 51.16 21.76 4.70
CA SER A 261 52.14 22.84 4.88
C SER A 261 52.73 22.82 6.31
N PRO A 262 53.93 23.40 6.52
CA PRO A 262 54.52 23.52 7.86
C PRO A 262 53.61 24.22 8.88
N SER A 263 52.86 25.23 8.44
CA SER A 263 51.87 25.95 9.26
C SER A 263 50.66 25.11 9.62
N GLU A 264 50.26 24.15 8.79
CA GLU A 264 49.16 23.24 9.12
C GLU A 264 49.61 22.14 10.05
N LEU A 265 50.84 21.63 9.87
CA LEU A 265 51.43 20.62 10.76
C LEU A 265 51.50 21.07 12.22
N SER A 266 51.74 22.36 12.48
CA SER A 266 51.76 22.92 13.83
C SER A 266 50.38 23.05 14.48
N THR A 267 49.30 22.88 13.71
CA THR A 267 47.91 22.87 14.21
C THR A 267 47.37 21.48 14.48
N MET A 268 48.16 20.43 14.20
CA MET A 268 47.74 19.05 14.38
C MET A 268 47.65 18.68 15.87
N PRO A 269 46.63 17.90 16.29
CA PRO A 269 46.64 17.31 17.62
C PRO A 269 47.86 16.41 17.80
N ASP A 270 48.50 16.44 18.97
CA ASP A 270 49.61 15.53 19.28
C ASP A 270 49.11 14.08 19.18
N ALA A 271 49.90 13.21 18.53
CA ALA A 271 49.58 11.80 18.31
C ALA A 271 49.43 10.96 19.61
N ALA A 272 49.56 11.59 20.78
CA ALA A 272 49.58 10.96 22.09
C ALA A 272 48.20 10.91 22.78
N SER A 273 47.10 11.32 22.13
CA SER A 273 45.77 11.26 22.75
C SER A 273 44.67 10.80 21.79
N SER A 274 44.52 9.48 21.64
CA SER A 274 43.24 8.84 21.31
C SER A 274 43.14 7.51 22.04
N PRO A 275 42.13 7.30 22.91
CA PRO A 275 41.80 6.00 23.47
C PRO A 275 41.13 5.11 22.41
N HIS A 276 41.35 3.79 22.54
CA HIS A 276 40.75 2.71 21.74
C HIS A 276 39.22 2.72 21.70
#